data_AF-A0A7S4WAE8-F1
#
_entry.id   AF-A0A7S4WAE8-F1
#
_cell.length_a   1.000
_cell.length_b   1.000
_cell.length_c   1.000
_cell.angle_alpha   90.00
_cell.angle_beta   90.00
_cell.angle_gamma   90.00
#
_symmetry.space_group_name_H-M   'P 1'
#
loop_
_entity.id
_entity.type
_entity.pdbx_description
1 polymer ?
#
loop_
_entity_poly.entity_id
_entity_poly.type
_entity_poly.pdbx_seq_one_letter_code
_entity_poly.pdbx_strand_id
1 'polypeptide(L)'
;MFLQELHNIEIPVNEELDRLFHGKMNADVEEEVEVALRKIQGNKSLTKSAQGAYQAFLGFYNGQMKRIKLKRKEDLVSLANDFSAQLGLKEVPRLTKQMVGKMGLKGVNGIVLLSREEEAEVRGRRQGGQGGQGGRGRQGGSSASPKRTNNSGRRSR
;
A
#
# COMPACT_ATOMS: atom_id res chain seq x y z
N MET A 1 2.53 28.52 23.84
CA MET A 1 2.94 28.67 25.25
C MET A 1 3.44 27.35 25.85
N PHE A 2 2.70 26.23 25.81
CA PHE A 2 3.16 24.95 26.43
C PHE A 2 4.52 24.39 25.93
N LEU A 3 4.83 24.46 24.63
CA LEU A 3 6.08 23.91 24.09
C LEU A 3 7.35 24.70 24.49
N GLN A 4 7.22 25.96 24.93
CA GLN A 4 8.36 26.74 25.41
C GLN A 4 8.78 26.34 26.84
N GLU A 5 7.90 25.71 27.61
CA GLU A 5 8.16 25.25 28.98
C GLU A 5 8.84 23.87 29.03
N LEU A 6 8.79 23.10 27.94
CA LEU A 6 9.40 21.76 27.85
C LEU A 6 10.94 21.78 27.71
N HIS A 7 11.54 22.93 27.36
CA HIS A 7 13.00 23.03 27.19
C HIS A 7 13.78 22.92 28.51
N ASN A 8 13.10 23.08 29.66
CA ASN A 8 13.71 22.99 31.00
C ASN A 8 13.40 21.67 31.73
N ILE A 9 12.82 20.68 31.04
CA ILE A 9 12.60 19.35 31.62
C ILE A 9 13.74 18.44 31.14
N GLU A 10 14.81 18.38 31.92
CA GLU A 10 15.80 17.31 31.79
C GLU A 10 15.14 16.01 32.26
N ILE A 11 14.60 15.21 31.34
CA ILE A 11 14.15 13.87 31.66
C ILE A 11 15.42 13.02 31.78
N PRO A 12 15.79 12.55 33.00
CA PRO A 12 16.96 11.70 33.14
C PRO A 12 16.73 10.42 32.35
N VAL A 13 17.67 10.10 31.46
CA VAL A 13 17.64 8.84 30.72
C VAL A 13 17.78 7.71 31.73
N ASN A 14 16.74 6.91 31.88
CA ASN A 14 16.81 5.73 32.73
C ASN A 14 17.68 4.68 32.02
N GLU A 15 18.95 4.58 32.44
CA GLU A 15 19.93 3.66 31.87
C GLU A 15 19.50 2.20 31.96
N GLU A 16 18.69 1.82 32.94
CA GLU A 16 18.17 0.46 33.08
C GLU A 16 17.13 0.17 32.00
N LEU A 17 16.22 1.11 31.76
CA LEU A 17 15.25 1.00 30.66
C LEU A 17 15.96 1.05 29.30
N ASP A 18 16.97 1.90 29.14
CA ASP A 18 17.75 1.99 27.90
C ASP A 18 18.46 0.66 27.61
N ARG A 19 19.07 0.04 28.64
CA ARG A 19 19.65 -1.32 28.54
C ARG A 19 18.61 -2.41 28.33
N LEU A 20 17.37 -2.24 28.78
CA LEU A 20 16.30 -3.21 28.53
C LEU A 20 15.80 -3.15 27.08
N PHE A 21 15.65 -1.94 26.51
CA PHE A 21 15.24 -1.75 25.12
C PHE A 21 16.35 -2.06 24.11
N HIS A 22 17.60 -1.76 24.45
CA HIS A 22 18.78 -2.06 23.62
C HIS A 22 19.49 -3.37 24.00
N GLY A 23 19.02 -4.00 25.07
CA GLY A 23 19.46 -5.32 25.49
C GLY A 23 19.13 -6.32 24.41
N LYS A 24 20.05 -7.26 24.17
CA LYS A 24 19.76 -8.37 23.26
C LYS A 24 18.56 -9.14 23.82
N MET A 25 17.60 -9.45 22.95
CA MET A 25 16.49 -10.31 23.32
C MET A 25 17.04 -11.63 23.89
N ASN A 26 16.26 -12.29 24.76
CA ASN A 26 16.65 -13.60 25.29
C ASN A 26 17.01 -14.51 24.11
N ALA A 27 18.21 -15.13 24.15
CA ALA A 27 18.75 -15.90 23.03
C ALA A 27 17.78 -17.01 22.57
N ASP A 28 17.06 -17.62 23.51
CA ASP A 28 16.05 -18.64 23.23
C ASP A 28 14.87 -18.10 22.40
N VAL A 29 14.44 -16.85 22.66
CA VAL A 29 13.38 -16.18 21.90
C VAL A 29 13.87 -15.82 20.50
N GLU A 30 15.11 -15.38 20.38
CA GLU A 30 15.71 -15.05 19.09
C GLU A 30 15.83 -16.30 18.19
N GLU A 31 16.21 -17.44 18.77
CA GLU A 31 16.24 -18.74 18.08
C GLU A 31 14.84 -19.21 17.66
N GLU A 32 13.83 -19.13 18.55
CA GLU A 32 12.45 -19.47 18.21
C GLU A 32 11.89 -18.62 17.07
N VAL A 33 12.15 -17.30 17.10
CA VAL A 33 11.78 -16.36 16.04
C VAL A 33 12.45 -16.77 14.74
N GLU A 34 13.74 -17.09 14.75
CA GLU A 34 14.45 -17.51 13.54
C GLU A 34 13.87 -18.81 12.96
N VAL A 35 13.59 -19.80 13.80
CA VAL A 35 12.94 -21.06 13.39
C VAL A 35 11.57 -20.80 12.76
N ALA A 36 10.78 -19.89 13.34
CA ALA A 36 9.48 -19.52 12.80
C ALA A 36 9.61 -18.82 11.43
N LEU A 37 10.55 -17.88 11.27
CA LEU A 37 10.79 -17.19 10.01
C LEU A 37 11.26 -18.14 8.90
N ARG A 38 12.12 -19.13 9.24
CA ARG A 38 12.54 -20.17 8.28
C ARG A 38 11.37 -21.02 7.76
N LYS A 39 10.36 -21.31 8.60
CA LYS A 39 9.15 -22.05 8.17
C LYS A 39 8.34 -21.28 7.12
N ILE A 40 8.29 -19.94 7.22
CA ILE A 40 7.60 -19.09 6.24
C ILE A 40 8.29 -19.16 4.88
N GLN A 41 9.62 -19.18 4.86
CA GLN A 41 10.43 -19.24 3.64
C GLN A 41 10.28 -20.59 2.91
N GLY A 42 10.19 -21.69 3.65
CA GLY A 42 10.01 -23.03 3.09
C GLY A 42 8.61 -23.27 2.50
N ASN A 43 7.61 -22.46 2.89
CA ASN A 43 6.22 -22.65 2.48
C ASN A 43 5.78 -21.61 1.44
N LYS A 44 5.64 -22.06 0.19
CA LYS A 44 5.18 -21.22 -0.94
C LYS A 44 3.85 -20.50 -0.69
N SER A 45 2.94 -21.10 0.09
CA SER A 45 1.65 -20.49 0.43
C SER A 45 1.84 -19.32 1.40
N LEU A 46 2.63 -19.51 2.46
CA LEU A 46 2.93 -18.46 3.45
C LEU A 46 3.70 -17.31 2.82
N THR A 47 4.69 -17.62 1.97
CA THR A 47 5.43 -16.60 1.22
C THR A 47 4.51 -15.77 0.33
N LYS A 48 3.56 -16.39 -0.38
CA LYS A 48 2.57 -15.67 -1.21
C LYS A 48 1.65 -14.79 -0.37
N SER A 49 1.19 -15.28 0.78
CA SER A 49 0.38 -14.50 1.71
C SER A 49 1.15 -13.31 2.27
N ALA A 50 2.42 -13.47 2.64
CA ALA A 50 3.30 -12.40 3.08
C ALA A 50 3.52 -11.33 1.99
N GLN A 51 3.76 -11.75 0.74
CA GLN A 51 3.83 -10.81 -0.40
C GLN A 51 2.50 -10.04 -0.59
N GLY A 52 1.36 -10.71 -0.41
CA GLY A 52 0.04 -10.07 -0.45
C GLY A 52 -0.16 -9.06 0.69
N ALA A 53 0.29 -9.38 1.90
CA ALA A 53 0.25 -8.47 3.05
C ALA A 53 1.10 -7.22 2.80
N TYR A 54 2.29 -7.37 2.23
CA TYR A 54 3.13 -6.25 1.80
C TYR A 54 2.42 -5.33 0.78
N GLN A 55 1.77 -5.92 -0.23
CA GLN A 55 1.00 -5.16 -1.22
C GLN A 55 -0.18 -4.41 -0.58
N ALA A 56 -0.89 -5.06 0.34
CA ALA A 56 -2.00 -4.46 1.07
C ALA A 56 -1.55 -3.32 1.97
N PHE A 57 -0.41 -3.48 2.66
CA PHE A 57 0.23 -2.45 3.49
C PHE A 57 0.50 -1.18 2.69
N LEU A 58 1.19 -1.31 1.55
CA LEU A 58 1.48 -0.18 0.66
C LEU A 58 0.20 0.49 0.14
N GLY A 59 -0.77 -0.30 -0.32
CA GLY A 59 -2.03 0.22 -0.85
C GLY A 59 -2.83 1.00 0.20
N PHE A 60 -2.92 0.47 1.42
CA PHE A 60 -3.67 1.08 2.51
C PHE A 60 -3.01 2.35 3.03
N TYR A 61 -1.72 2.28 3.39
CA TYR A 61 -1.04 3.40 4.03
C TYR A 61 -0.68 4.54 3.08
N ASN A 62 -0.53 4.26 1.79
CA ASN A 62 -0.37 5.30 0.78
C ASN A 62 -1.59 6.24 0.69
N GLY A 63 -2.81 5.72 0.90
CA GLY A 63 -4.02 6.55 1.02
C GLY A 63 -4.14 7.27 2.37
N GLN A 64 -3.42 6.80 3.38
CA GLN A 64 -3.53 7.28 4.77
C GLN A 64 -2.29 8.03 5.27
N MET A 65 -1.35 8.39 4.39
CA MET A 65 -0.09 9.06 4.77
C MET A 65 -0.29 10.28 5.66
N LYS A 66 -1.34 11.08 5.40
CA LYS A 66 -1.71 12.23 6.23
C LYS A 66 -2.07 11.85 7.68
N ARG A 67 -2.74 10.71 7.89
CA ARG A 67 -3.15 10.22 9.21
C ARG A 67 -1.97 9.71 10.02
N ILE A 68 -1.04 9.04 9.36
CA ILE A 68 0.20 8.53 9.98
C ILE A 68 1.34 9.56 9.99
N LYS A 69 1.05 10.81 9.62
CA LYS A 69 2.00 11.94 9.59
C LYS A 69 3.26 11.70 8.73
N LEU A 70 3.20 10.80 7.75
CA LEU A 70 4.27 10.63 6.77
C LEU A 70 4.20 11.72 5.71
N LYS A 71 5.35 12.34 5.43
CA LYS A 71 5.46 13.46 4.49
C LYS A 71 5.88 13.01 3.08
N ARG A 72 6.70 11.97 2.98
CA ARG A 72 7.28 11.51 1.71
C ARG A 72 6.91 10.05 1.44
N LYS A 73 6.74 9.70 0.17
CA LYS A 73 6.36 8.32 -0.23
C LYS A 73 7.53 7.35 -0.04
N GLU A 74 8.74 7.87 -0.11
CA GLU A 74 9.98 7.18 0.19
C GLU A 74 9.98 6.66 1.64
N ASP A 75 9.48 7.47 2.59
CA ASP A 75 9.38 7.07 4.00
C ASP A 75 8.40 5.90 4.17
N LEU A 76 7.29 5.92 3.42
CA LEU A 76 6.32 4.82 3.40
C LEU A 76 6.91 3.54 2.80
N VAL A 77 7.67 3.66 1.70
CA VAL A 77 8.31 2.51 1.05
C VAL A 77 9.39 1.92 1.95
N SER A 78 10.19 2.76 2.62
CA SER A 78 11.18 2.29 3.60
C SER A 78 10.50 1.48 4.70
N LEU A 79 9.43 2.01 5.30
CA LEU A 79 8.67 1.31 6.34
C LEU A 79 8.06 -0.02 5.84
N ALA A 80 7.56 -0.03 4.60
CA ALA A 80 7.03 -1.25 4.00
C ALA A 80 8.13 -2.29 3.77
N ASN A 81 9.33 -1.88 3.37
CA ASN A 81 10.47 -2.76 3.16
C ASN A 81 10.90 -3.41 4.49
N ASP A 82 10.98 -2.61 5.56
CA ASP A 82 11.26 -3.12 6.91
C ASP A 82 10.18 -4.11 7.37
N PHE A 83 8.90 -3.78 7.12
CA PHE A 83 7.79 -4.68 7.37
C PHE A 83 7.90 -6.00 6.59
N SER A 84 8.39 -5.97 5.36
CA SER A 84 8.59 -7.20 4.57
C SER A 84 9.62 -8.14 5.20
N ALA A 85 10.70 -7.59 5.78
CA ALA A 85 11.69 -8.37 6.50
C ALA A 85 11.10 -8.99 7.78
N GLN A 86 10.26 -8.24 8.50
CA GLN A 86 9.54 -8.73 9.68
C GLN A 86 8.54 -9.86 9.36
N LEU A 87 8.00 -9.90 8.13
CA LEU A 87 7.18 -11.02 7.65
C LEU A 87 7.99 -12.28 7.30
N GLY A 88 9.32 -12.25 7.43
CA GLY A 88 10.21 -13.36 7.10
C GLY A 88 10.54 -13.50 5.62
N LEU A 89 10.27 -12.46 4.82
CA LEU A 89 10.65 -12.42 3.41
C LEU A 89 12.15 -12.09 3.31
N LYS A 90 12.91 -12.94 2.62
CA LYS A 90 14.36 -12.76 2.42
C LYS A 90 14.68 -11.54 1.56
N GLU A 91 13.80 -11.23 0.61
CA GLU A 91 13.95 -10.11 -0.32
C GLU A 91 12.65 -9.33 -0.38
N VAL A 92 12.78 -8.02 -0.62
CA VAL A 92 11.63 -7.12 -0.81
C VAL A 92 10.77 -7.62 -1.97
N PRO A 93 9.45 -7.83 -1.78
CA PRO A 93 8.58 -8.32 -2.84
C PRO A 93 8.59 -7.43 -4.07
N ARG A 94 8.86 -8.03 -5.22
CA ARG A 94 8.78 -7.35 -6.52
C ARG A 94 7.33 -7.00 -6.85
N LEU A 95 7.10 -5.79 -7.36
CA LEU A 95 5.78 -5.28 -7.71
C LEU A 95 5.62 -5.09 -9.22
N THR A 96 4.41 -5.35 -9.73
CA THR A 96 4.13 -5.10 -11.16
C THR A 96 4.09 -3.60 -11.44
N LYS A 97 4.55 -3.17 -12.61
CA LYS A 97 4.52 -1.78 -13.07
C LYS A 97 3.12 -1.19 -13.04
N GLN A 98 2.12 -2.00 -13.37
CA GLN A 98 0.70 -1.61 -13.30
C GLN A 98 0.27 -1.30 -11.87
N MET A 99 0.67 -2.14 -10.91
CA MET A 99 0.30 -1.97 -9.51
C MET A 99 0.99 -0.76 -8.89
N VAL A 100 2.29 -0.59 -9.11
CA VAL A 100 3.04 0.62 -8.72
C VAL A 100 2.41 1.87 -9.34
N GLY A 101 1.95 1.76 -10.59
CA GLY A 101 1.21 2.82 -11.27
C GLY A 101 -0.12 3.18 -10.63
N LYS A 102 -0.94 2.18 -10.29
CA LYS A 102 -2.23 2.37 -9.62
C LYS A 102 -2.08 2.91 -8.20
N MET A 103 -0.99 2.55 -7.52
CA MET A 103 -0.64 3.11 -6.21
C MET A 103 0.00 4.50 -6.33
N GLY A 104 0.34 5.00 -7.51
CA GLY A 104 1.02 6.30 -7.63
C GLY A 104 2.40 6.32 -6.96
N LEU A 105 3.07 5.15 -6.89
CA LEU A 105 4.42 4.98 -6.35
C LEU A 105 5.47 4.88 -7.46
N LYS A 106 5.14 5.33 -8.68
CA LYS A 106 6.08 5.31 -9.82
C LYS A 106 7.27 6.22 -9.51
N GLY A 107 8.48 5.67 -9.69
CA GLY A 107 9.72 6.42 -9.50
C GLY A 107 10.12 6.64 -8.04
N VAL A 108 9.39 6.08 -7.07
CA VAL A 108 9.78 6.12 -5.66
C VAL A 108 10.93 5.15 -5.42
N ASN A 109 11.99 5.62 -4.78
CA ASN A 109 13.16 4.82 -4.45
C ASN A 109 12.79 3.68 -3.48
N GLY A 110 13.45 2.52 -3.63
CA GLY A 110 13.24 1.36 -2.76
C GLY A 110 12.17 0.37 -3.23
N ILE A 111 11.45 0.65 -4.33
CA ILE A 111 10.52 -0.30 -4.94
C ILE A 111 11.25 -1.16 -5.98
N VAL A 112 11.16 -2.48 -5.81
CA VAL A 112 11.65 -3.44 -6.80
C VAL A 112 10.53 -3.78 -7.79
N LEU A 113 10.79 -3.62 -9.08
CA LEU A 113 9.82 -3.95 -10.14
C LEU A 113 10.00 -5.39 -10.62
N LEU A 114 8.88 -6.05 -10.93
CA LEU A 114 8.88 -7.34 -11.62
C LEU A 114 9.43 -7.19 -13.05
N SER A 115 10.16 -8.20 -13.51
CA SER A 115 10.59 -8.30 -14.90
C SER A 115 9.38 -8.52 -15.81
N ARG A 116 9.52 -8.25 -17.12
CA ARG A 116 8.43 -8.48 -18.09
C ARG A 116 8.01 -9.96 -18.16
N GLU A 117 8.94 -10.87 -17.96
CA GLU A 117 8.73 -12.33 -17.97
C GLU A 117 7.95 -12.77 -16.74
N GLU A 118 8.36 -12.31 -15.54
CA GLU A 118 7.66 -12.60 -14.29
C GLU A 118 6.26 -11.98 -14.27
N GLU A 119 6.10 -10.77 -14.84
CA GLU A 119 4.78 -10.15 -15.00
C GLU A 119 3.84 -10.99 -15.90
N ALA A 120 4.38 -11.62 -16.95
CA ALA A 120 3.60 -12.45 -17.86
C ALA A 120 3.11 -13.73 -17.15
N GLU A 121 3.92 -14.34 -16.29
CA GLU A 121 3.51 -15.50 -15.48
C GLU A 121 2.39 -15.15 -14.49
N VAL A 122 2.50 -14.00 -13.81
CA VAL A 122 1.46 -13.51 -12.89
C VAL A 122 0.15 -13.20 -13.61
N ARG A 123 0.22 -12.65 -14.84
CA ARG A 123 -0.95 -12.38 -15.68
C ARG A 123 -1.56 -13.64 -16.29
N GLY A 124 -0.74 -14.59 -16.72
CA GLY A 124 -1.17 -15.88 -17.27
C GLY A 124 -1.99 -16.71 -16.29
N ARG A 125 -1.77 -16.55 -14.98
CA ARG A 125 -2.56 -17.23 -13.92
C ARG A 125 -3.96 -16.65 -13.69
N ARG A 126 -4.29 -15.47 -14.22
CA ARG A 126 -5.65 -14.88 -14.13
C ARG A 126 -6.55 -15.27 -15.29
N GLN A 127 -6.04 -15.99 -16.29
CA GLN A 127 -6.76 -16.38 -17.49
C GLN A 127 -7.10 -17.88 -17.45
N GLY A 128 -7.86 -18.28 -16.43
CA GLY A 128 -8.37 -19.64 -16.25
C GLY A 128 -9.80 -19.68 -15.70
N GLY A 129 -10.55 -18.58 -15.81
CA GLY A 129 -11.93 -18.45 -15.36
C GLY A 129 -12.87 -18.17 -16.53
N GLN A 130 -13.44 -19.26 -17.05
CA GLN A 130 -14.77 -19.43 -17.65
C GLN A 130 -15.45 -18.19 -18.28
N GLY A 131 -15.70 -18.29 -19.58
CA GLY A 131 -16.48 -17.33 -20.34
C GLY A 131 -17.88 -17.10 -19.76
N GLY A 132 -18.22 -15.82 -19.61
CA GLY A 132 -19.57 -15.32 -19.42
C GLY A 132 -19.87 -14.34 -20.56
N GLN A 133 -20.58 -14.86 -21.55
CA GLN A 133 -21.13 -14.14 -22.69
C GLN A 133 -22.25 -13.20 -22.19
N GLY A 134 -22.22 -11.90 -22.53
CA GLY A 134 -23.27 -10.99 -22.09
C GLY A 134 -23.14 -9.54 -22.56
N GLY A 135 -23.56 -9.28 -23.80
CA GLY A 135 -24.39 -8.11 -24.12
C GLY A 135 -23.78 -6.71 -24.04
N ARG A 136 -23.18 -6.27 -25.15
CA ARG A 136 -23.12 -4.85 -25.52
C ARG A 136 -24.54 -4.35 -25.82
N GLY A 137 -24.97 -3.30 -25.14
CA GLY A 137 -26.25 -2.63 -25.40
C GLY A 137 -26.45 -1.40 -24.53
N ARG A 138 -25.50 -0.45 -24.55
CA ARG A 138 -25.74 0.90 -24.00
C ARG A 138 -26.62 1.66 -24.98
N GLN A 139 -27.93 1.60 -24.73
CA GLN A 139 -28.93 2.43 -25.38
C GLN A 139 -28.74 3.88 -24.89
N GLY A 140 -28.25 4.73 -25.78
CA GLY A 140 -28.10 6.16 -25.54
C GLY A 140 -29.47 6.81 -25.42
N GLY A 141 -29.78 7.33 -24.23
CA GLY A 141 -30.89 8.25 -24.02
C GLY A 141 -30.53 9.63 -24.57
N SER A 142 -30.94 9.91 -25.80
CA SER A 142 -31.08 11.27 -26.33
C SER A 142 -32.56 11.66 -26.27
N SER A 143 -33.07 11.96 -25.07
CA SER A 143 -34.33 12.69 -24.94
C SER A 143 -34.02 14.19 -25.02
N ALA A 144 -34.38 14.73 -26.18
CA ALA A 144 -34.29 16.13 -26.55
C ALA A 144 -34.97 17.05 -25.51
N SER A 145 -34.26 18.09 -25.10
CA SER A 145 -34.80 19.23 -24.37
C SER A 145 -35.76 20.03 -25.28
N PRO A 146 -36.99 20.35 -24.86
CA PRO A 146 -37.85 21.26 -25.60
C PRO A 146 -37.36 22.71 -25.44
N LYS A 147 -37.15 23.37 -26.59
CA LYS A 147 -36.86 24.81 -26.70
C LYS A 147 -37.98 25.63 -26.05
N ARG A 148 -37.63 26.42 -25.03
CA ARG A 148 -38.41 27.59 -24.59
C ARG A 148 -38.51 28.57 -25.75
N THR A 149 -39.71 28.80 -26.26
CA THR A 149 -40.00 29.90 -27.19
C THR A 149 -40.36 31.13 -26.37
N ASN A 150 -39.54 32.18 -26.49
CA ASN A 150 -39.89 33.52 -26.04
C ASN A 150 -40.88 34.10 -27.05
N ASN A 151 -42.12 34.37 -26.64
CA ASN A 151 -43.00 35.26 -27.38
C ASN A 151 -43.09 36.60 -26.65
N SER A 152 -42.23 37.52 -27.06
CA SER A 152 -42.31 38.93 -26.74
C SER A 152 -43.10 39.66 -27.83
N GLY A 153 -44.22 40.27 -27.46
CA GLY A 153 -44.64 41.52 -28.09
C GLY A 153 -46.12 41.68 -28.44
N ARG A 154 -46.65 42.81 -27.96
CA ARG A 154 -47.70 43.67 -28.56
C ARG A 154 -49.15 43.17 -28.43
N ARG A 155 -50.15 44.01 -28.16
CA ARG A 155 -50.24 45.45 -27.82
C ARG A 155 -51.73 45.71 -27.52
N SER A 156 -51.99 46.58 -26.56
CA SER A 156 -53.05 47.61 -26.55
C SER A 156 -54.31 47.41 -27.41
N ARG A 157 -55.48 47.33 -26.77
CA ARG A 157 -56.52 48.37 -26.69
C ARG A 157 -57.70 47.86 -25.86
#